data_AF-A0A1H9CPT8-F1
#
_entry.id   AF-A0A1H9CPT8-F1
#
_cell.length_a   1.000
_cell.length_b   1.000
_cell.length_c   1.000
_cell.angle_alpha   90.00
_cell.angle_beta   90.00
_cell.angle_gamma   90.00
#
_symmetry.space_group_name_H-M   'P 1'
#
loop_
_entity.id
_entity.type
_entity.pdbx_description
1 polymer ?
#
loop_
_entity_poly.entity_id
_entity_poly.type
_entity_poly.pdbx_seq_one_letter_code
_entity_poly.pdbx_strand_id
1 'polypeptide(L)'
;MQVQELVHKIATTKEAKSHLTKLIEAFQNMDYHKLNELLDEEAYYEDMKKTAFIYQQMQIFKEFREKGDTNLELSTNICTGCLCSEPVFVFTGNNSGHKYAIYIQFTEGEITDIFRCSEQSNIFDCLPPF
;
A
#
# COMPACT_ATOMS: atom_id res chain seq x y z
N MET A 1 10.37 2.60 -13.59
CA MET A 1 9.64 1.34 -13.88
C MET A 1 8.18 1.69 -14.06
N GLN A 2 7.47 1.01 -14.95
CA GLN A 2 6.02 1.19 -15.10
C GLN A 2 5.29 0.32 -14.06
N VAL A 3 4.08 0.73 -13.64
CA VAL A 3 3.26 -0.03 -12.67
C VAL A 3 3.05 -1.48 -13.13
N GLN A 4 2.70 -1.66 -14.41
CA GLN A 4 2.45 -2.98 -14.98
C GLN A 4 3.72 -3.85 -14.92
N GLU A 5 4.88 -3.28 -15.22
CA GLU A 5 6.17 -4.00 -15.12
C GLU A 5 6.42 -4.50 -13.69
N LEU A 6 6.13 -3.69 -12.67
CA LEU A 6 6.27 -4.11 -11.27
C LEU A 6 5.30 -5.23 -10.90
N VAL A 7 4.02 -5.10 -11.25
CA VAL A 7 3.00 -6.14 -11.02
C VAL A 7 3.42 -7.47 -11.67
N HIS A 8 3.89 -7.42 -12.92
CA HIS A 8 4.38 -8.60 -13.64
C HIS A 8 5.66 -9.20 -13.04
N LYS A 9 6.49 -8.39 -12.38
CA LYS A 9 7.72 -8.83 -11.73
C LYS A 9 7.45 -9.57 -10.41
N ILE A 10 6.54 -9.06 -9.57
CA ILE A 10 6.32 -9.61 -8.22
C ILE A 10 5.27 -10.72 -8.17
N ALA A 11 4.23 -10.65 -9.02
CA ALA A 11 3.21 -11.67 -9.12
C ALA A 11 3.39 -12.48 -10.42
N THR A 12 3.64 -13.78 -10.30
CA THR A 12 4.03 -14.63 -11.44
C THR A 12 2.82 -15.28 -12.13
N THR A 13 1.82 -15.72 -11.36
CA THR A 13 0.60 -16.36 -11.87
C THR A 13 -0.49 -15.34 -12.23
N LYS A 14 -1.51 -15.78 -12.97
CA LYS A 14 -2.65 -14.92 -13.34
C LYS A 14 -3.47 -14.55 -12.11
N GLU A 15 -3.66 -15.52 -11.22
CA GLU A 15 -4.40 -15.41 -9.97
C GLU A 15 -3.70 -14.42 -9.04
N ALA A 16 -2.38 -14.56 -8.85
CA ALA A 16 -1.56 -13.65 -8.07
C ALA A 16 -1.62 -12.21 -8.61
N LYS A 17 -1.50 -12.03 -9.94
CA LYS A 17 -1.62 -10.70 -10.57
C LYS A 17 -2.99 -10.09 -10.33
N SER A 18 -4.06 -10.88 -10.51
CA SER A 18 -5.42 -10.40 -10.27
C SER A 18 -5.64 -10.01 -8.81
N HIS A 19 -5.10 -10.79 -7.86
CA HIS A 19 -5.19 -10.50 -6.44
C HIS A 19 -4.45 -9.20 -6.09
N LEU A 20 -3.20 -9.05 -6.55
CA LEU A 20 -2.42 -7.83 -6.37
C LEU A 20 -3.09 -6.60 -7.00
N THR A 21 -3.66 -6.72 -8.21
CA THR A 21 -4.40 -5.61 -8.82
C THR A 21 -5.58 -5.18 -7.96
N LYS A 22 -6.37 -6.11 -7.41
CA LYS A 22 -7.49 -5.79 -6.52
C LYS A 22 -7.03 -5.10 -5.23
N LEU A 23 -5.90 -5.53 -4.67
CA LEU A 23 -5.30 -4.89 -3.50
C LEU A 23 -4.92 -3.44 -3.82
N ILE A 24 -4.21 -3.23 -4.93
CA ILE A 24 -3.81 -1.90 -5.40
C ILE A 24 -5.04 -1.01 -5.62
N GLU A 25 -6.09 -1.53 -6.29
CA GLU A 25 -7.35 -0.82 -6.49
C GLU A 25 -8.03 -0.45 -5.16
N ALA A 26 -7.97 -1.32 -4.15
CA ALA A 26 -8.49 -1.00 -2.82
C ALA A 26 -7.75 0.19 -2.18
N PHE A 27 -6.42 0.27 -2.33
CA PHE A 27 -5.66 1.45 -1.91
C PHE A 27 -6.02 2.71 -2.71
N GLN A 28 -6.12 2.61 -4.04
CA GLN A 28 -6.49 3.76 -4.89
C GLN A 28 -7.86 4.35 -4.50
N ASN A 29 -8.83 3.47 -4.19
CA ASN A 29 -10.18 3.85 -3.77
C ASN A 29 -10.30 4.14 -2.26
N MET A 30 -9.20 4.04 -1.49
CA MET A 30 -9.20 4.20 -0.04
C MET A 30 -10.19 3.24 0.68
N ASP A 31 -10.37 2.04 0.14
CA ASP A 31 -11.35 1.06 0.62
C ASP A 31 -10.71 0.06 1.60
N TYR A 32 -10.69 0.43 2.88
CA TYR A 32 -10.13 -0.43 3.93
C TYR A 32 -10.98 -1.70 4.19
N HIS A 33 -12.27 -1.69 3.86
CA HIS A 33 -13.10 -2.89 3.96
C HIS A 33 -12.65 -3.92 2.92
N LYS A 34 -12.40 -3.47 1.69
CA LYS A 34 -11.86 -4.33 0.64
C LYS A 34 -10.46 -4.84 0.99
N LEU A 35 -9.61 -4.02 1.59
CA LEU A 35 -8.31 -4.50 2.11
C LEU A 35 -8.51 -5.62 3.15
N ASN A 36 -9.45 -5.46 4.09
CA ASN A 36 -9.71 -6.46 5.12
C ASN A 36 -10.19 -7.81 4.55
N GLU A 37 -10.94 -7.79 3.44
CA GLU A 37 -11.37 -8.99 2.71
C GLU A 37 -10.24 -9.67 1.93
N LEU A 38 -9.28 -8.89 1.42
CA LEU A 38 -8.22 -9.40 0.55
C LEU A 38 -7.03 -9.95 1.34
N LEU A 39 -6.77 -9.43 2.54
CA LEU A 39 -5.63 -9.81 3.36
C LEU A 39 -5.92 -11.02 4.24
N ASP A 40 -4.91 -11.87 4.41
CA ASP A 40 -4.98 -13.08 5.22
C ASP A 40 -5.21 -12.72 6.71
N GLU A 41 -6.19 -13.38 7.32
CA GLU A 41 -6.59 -13.16 8.71
C GLU A 41 -5.49 -13.49 9.71
N GLU A 42 -4.69 -14.53 9.42
CA GLU A 42 -3.67 -15.02 10.34
C GLU A 42 -2.30 -14.35 10.13
N ALA A 43 -2.16 -13.54 9.08
CA ALA A 43 -0.92 -12.85 8.75
C ALA A 43 -0.67 -11.59 9.59
N TYR A 44 0.60 -11.21 9.65
CA TYR A 44 1.06 -9.94 10.18
C TYR A 44 1.47 -9.04 9.02
N TYR A 45 1.19 -7.75 9.16
CA TYR A 45 1.52 -6.72 8.18
C TYR A 45 2.19 -5.57 8.91
N GLU A 46 3.42 -5.23 8.53
CA GLU A 46 4.25 -4.23 9.22
C GLU A 46 4.37 -4.56 10.73
N ASP A 47 4.67 -5.83 11.05
CA ASP A 47 4.76 -6.37 12.42
C ASP A 47 3.48 -6.25 13.27
N MET A 48 2.33 -5.97 12.64
CA MET A 48 1.03 -5.82 13.30
C MET A 48 0.06 -6.91 12.88
N LYS A 49 -0.83 -7.36 13.78
CA LYS A 49 -1.98 -8.20 13.40
C LYS A 49 -2.82 -7.50 12.35
N LYS A 50 -3.42 -8.25 11.41
CA LYS A 50 -4.28 -7.68 10.34
C LYS A 50 -5.26 -6.63 10.85
N THR A 51 -5.96 -6.89 11.96
CA THR A 51 -6.94 -5.94 12.52
C THR A 51 -6.34 -4.57 12.86
N ALA A 52 -5.12 -4.54 13.41
CA ALA A 52 -4.41 -3.29 13.72
C ALA A 52 -3.91 -2.60 12.43
N PHE A 53 -3.36 -3.37 11.49
CA PHE A 53 -2.94 -2.86 10.19
C PHE A 53 -4.11 -2.22 9.42
N ILE A 54 -5.27 -2.89 9.34
CA ILE A 54 -6.48 -2.38 8.69
C ILE A 54 -6.98 -1.10 9.37
N TYR A 55 -6.95 -1.04 10.71
CA TYR A 55 -7.29 0.18 11.44
C TYR A 55 -6.34 1.34 11.09
N GLN A 56 -5.04 1.08 10.98
CA GLN A 56 -4.06 2.08 10.55
C GLN A 56 -4.35 2.56 9.12
N GLN A 57 -4.63 1.65 8.18
CA GLN A 57 -5.00 2.03 6.80
C GLN A 57 -6.28 2.88 6.78
N MET A 58 -7.27 2.56 7.60
CA MET A 58 -8.49 3.37 7.75
C MET A 58 -8.17 4.81 8.20
N GLN A 59 -7.24 5.01 9.14
CA GLN A 59 -6.84 6.36 9.59
C GLN A 59 -6.11 7.13 8.48
N ILE A 60 -5.20 6.47 7.75
CA ILE A 60 -4.49 7.08 6.62
C ILE A 60 -5.48 7.51 5.53
N PHE A 61 -6.44 6.65 5.20
CA PHE A 61 -7.50 6.94 4.22
C PHE A 61 -8.42 8.07 4.66
N LYS A 62 -8.70 8.17 5.96
CA LYS A 62 -9.46 9.28 6.52
C LYS A 62 -8.71 10.61 6.34
N GLU A 63 -7.40 10.65 6.60
CA GLU A 63 -6.57 11.85 6.40
C GLU A 63 -6.61 12.33 4.94
N PHE A 64 -6.41 11.42 3.97
CA PHE A 64 -6.53 11.76 2.54
C PHE A 64 -7.90 12.38 2.22
N ARG A 65 -8.99 11.77 2.69
CA ARG A 65 -10.35 12.31 2.50
C ARG A 65 -10.54 13.67 3.16
N GLU A 66 -9.97 13.90 4.34
CA GLU A 66 -10.02 15.19 5.03
C GLU A 66 -9.23 16.29 4.28
N LYS A 67 -8.22 15.92 3.48
CA LYS A 67 -7.51 16.81 2.55
C LYS A 67 -8.21 16.97 1.20
N GLY A 68 -9.39 16.38 1.03
CA GLY A 68 -10.22 16.50 -0.17
C GLY A 68 -9.85 15.52 -1.29
N ASP A 69 -9.02 14.51 -1.00
CA ASP A 69 -8.72 13.47 -1.98
C ASP A 69 -9.92 12.52 -2.13
N THR A 70 -10.23 12.18 -3.38
CA THR A 70 -11.31 11.25 -3.74
C THR A 70 -10.78 9.95 -4.32
N ASN A 71 -9.52 9.95 -4.78
CA ASN A 71 -8.81 8.79 -5.30
C ASN A 71 -7.29 9.01 -5.12
N LEU A 72 -6.54 7.91 -5.03
CA LEU A 72 -5.08 7.96 -5.06
C LEU A 72 -4.54 7.55 -6.44
N GLU A 73 -3.80 8.45 -7.06
CA GLU A 73 -3.07 8.20 -8.29
C GLU A 73 -1.89 7.27 -8.03
N LEU A 74 -1.72 6.26 -8.89
CA LEU A 74 -0.72 5.22 -8.70
C LEU A 74 0.51 5.47 -9.56
N SER A 75 1.67 5.40 -8.93
CA SER A 75 2.97 5.33 -9.58
C SER A 75 3.88 4.33 -8.88
N THR A 76 5.11 4.18 -9.34
CA THR A 76 6.13 3.36 -8.66
C THR A 76 7.39 4.17 -8.43
N ASN A 77 8.10 3.90 -7.35
CA ASN A 77 9.43 4.44 -7.10
C ASN A 77 10.33 3.39 -6.44
N ILE A 78 11.55 3.80 -6.04
CA ILE A 78 12.47 2.99 -5.26
C ILE A 78 12.52 3.52 -3.83
N CYS A 79 12.40 2.63 -2.85
CA CYS A 79 12.58 2.97 -1.44
C CYS A 79 14.05 2.79 -1.03
N THR A 80 14.78 3.89 -0.89
CA THR A 80 16.22 3.85 -0.57
C THR A 80 16.53 3.67 0.93
N GLY A 81 15.50 3.50 1.77
CA GLY A 81 15.58 3.35 3.22
C GLY A 81 15.86 1.93 3.71
N CYS A 82 15.20 1.56 4.81
CA CYS A 82 15.25 0.21 5.41
C CYS A 82 14.88 -0.93 4.44
N LEU A 83 14.16 -0.60 3.36
CA LEU A 83 13.80 -1.51 2.28
C LEU A 83 14.92 -1.67 1.24
N CYS A 84 16.15 -1.23 1.49
CA CYS A 84 17.36 -1.57 0.71
C CYS A 84 17.23 -1.37 -0.81
N SER A 85 16.59 -0.30 -1.27
CA SER A 85 16.33 -0.02 -2.70
C SER A 85 15.32 -0.95 -3.39
N GLU A 86 14.38 -1.52 -2.64
CA GLU A 86 13.25 -2.26 -3.20
C GLU A 86 12.23 -1.32 -3.89
N PRO A 87 11.55 -1.79 -4.95
CA PRO A 87 10.53 -1.02 -5.63
C PRO A 87 9.23 -0.95 -4.81
N VAL A 88 8.63 0.23 -4.80
CA VAL A 88 7.40 0.52 -4.05
C VAL A 88 6.30 1.06 -4.94
N PHE A 89 5.06 0.80 -4.55
CA PHE A 89 3.89 1.50 -5.08
C PHE A 89 3.74 2.82 -4.34
N VAL A 90 3.54 3.90 -5.07
CA VAL A 90 3.34 5.25 -4.50
C VAL A 90 1.95 5.72 -4.87
N PHE A 91 1.12 5.86 -3.85
CA PHE A 91 -0.24 6.38 -3.92
C PHE A 91 -0.22 7.87 -3.62
N THR A 92 -0.65 8.69 -4.58
CA THR A 92 -0.64 10.15 -4.48
C THR A 92 -2.06 10.69 -4.47
N GLY A 93 -2.44 11.46 -3.45
CA GLY A 93 -3.74 12.10 -3.37
C GLY A 93 -3.98 13.01 -4.57
N ASN A 94 -5.11 12.83 -5.26
CA ASN A 94 -5.45 13.56 -6.49
C ASN A 94 -5.72 15.06 -6.28
N ASN A 95 -5.95 15.49 -5.05
CA ASN A 95 -6.18 16.89 -4.68
C ASN A 95 -5.05 17.44 -3.80
N SER A 96 -4.64 16.70 -2.78
CA SER A 96 -3.63 17.15 -1.80
C SER A 96 -2.19 17.01 -2.30
N GLY A 97 -1.95 16.10 -3.24
CA GLY A 97 -0.59 15.70 -3.63
C GLY A 97 0.19 14.97 -2.53
N HIS A 98 -0.44 14.61 -1.41
CA HIS A 98 0.16 13.79 -0.36
C HIS A 98 0.49 12.40 -0.91
N LYS A 99 1.57 11.80 -0.41
CA LYS A 99 2.12 10.53 -0.86
C LYS A 99 2.13 9.53 0.27
N TYR A 100 1.67 8.35 -0.06
CA TYR A 100 1.77 7.15 0.76
C TYR A 100 2.37 6.04 -0.08
N ALA A 101 3.56 5.59 0.30
CA ALA A 101 4.30 4.59 -0.44
C ALA A 101 4.38 3.30 0.34
N ILE A 102 4.11 2.17 -0.32
CA ILE A 102 4.18 0.84 0.28
C ILE A 102 5.03 -0.10 -0.56
N TYR A 103 5.76 -0.96 0.14
CA TYR A 103 6.36 -2.17 -0.40
C TYR A 103 5.42 -3.34 -0.11
N ILE A 104 5.18 -4.18 -1.12
CA ILE A 104 4.36 -5.38 -0.98
C ILE A 104 5.30 -6.58 -1.09
N GLN A 105 5.45 -7.33 0.00
CA GLN A 105 6.21 -8.56 -0.01
C GLN A 105 5.35 -9.69 -0.57
N PHE A 106 5.90 -10.38 -1.55
CA PHE A 106 5.22 -11.46 -2.25
C PHE A 106 6.07 -12.73 -2.17
N THR A 107 5.55 -13.77 -1.51
CA THR A 107 6.24 -15.04 -1.30
C THR A 107 5.36 -16.17 -1.82
N GLU A 108 5.92 -17.07 -2.62
CA GLU A 108 5.22 -18.28 -3.12
C GLU A 108 3.87 -18.05 -3.81
N GLY A 109 3.61 -16.84 -4.32
CA GLY A 109 2.34 -16.53 -4.99
C GLY A 109 1.35 -15.74 -4.13
N GLU A 110 1.71 -15.41 -2.90
CA GLU A 110 0.84 -14.76 -1.91
C GLU A 110 1.46 -13.49 -1.33
N ILE A 111 0.60 -12.59 -0.85
CA ILE A 111 1.02 -11.37 -0.15
C ILE A 111 1.31 -11.74 1.30
N THR A 112 2.57 -11.74 1.68
CA THR A 112 2.98 -12.11 3.04
C THR A 112 3.18 -10.91 3.96
N ASP A 113 3.43 -9.73 3.40
CA ASP A 113 3.61 -8.50 4.18
C ASP A 113 3.40 -7.25 3.33
N ILE A 114 3.12 -6.13 3.97
CA ILE A 114 2.99 -4.81 3.37
C ILE A 114 3.65 -3.80 4.31
N PHE A 115 4.72 -3.15 3.84
CA PHE A 115 5.47 -2.19 4.63
C PHE A 115 5.32 -0.79 4.09
N ARG A 116 5.25 0.21 4.96
CA ARG A 116 5.36 1.59 4.53
C ARG A 116 6.81 1.94 4.18
N CYS A 117 7.00 2.66 3.08
CA CYS A 117 8.25 3.36 2.79
C CYS A 117 8.17 4.81 3.27
N SER A 118 8.88 5.13 4.35
CA SER A 118 8.87 6.47 4.94
C SER A 118 9.50 7.52 4.04
N GLU A 119 10.58 7.21 3.32
CA GLU A 119 11.30 8.15 2.44
C GLU A 119 10.46 8.62 1.25
N GLN A 120 9.48 7.82 0.85
CA GLN A 120 8.59 8.10 -0.28
C GLN A 120 7.18 8.53 0.18
N SER A 121 6.97 8.67 1.50
CA SER A 121 5.70 9.09 2.10
C SER A 121 5.84 10.44 2.80
N ASN A 122 4.89 11.36 2.61
CA ASN A 122 4.85 12.65 3.30
C ASN A 122 3.55 12.89 4.09
N ILE A 123 2.71 11.87 4.24
CA ILE A 123 1.45 11.97 4.98
C ILE A 123 1.61 12.07 6.51
N PHE A 124 2.84 11.97 7.03
CA PHE A 124 3.13 11.77 8.46
C PHE A 124 3.49 13.01 9.28
N ASP A 125 3.26 14.22 8.78
CA ASP A 125 3.39 15.40 9.65
C ASP A 125 2.30 15.45 10.75
N CYS A 126 1.24 14.63 10.67
CA CYS A 126 0.07 14.71 11.56
C CYS A 126 -0.35 13.41 12.30
N LEU A 127 0.23 12.24 12.01
CA LEU A 127 -0.14 11.00 12.72
C LEU A 127 0.87 10.70 13.83
N PRO A 128 0.42 10.37 15.06
CA PRO A 128 1.34 10.05 16.15
C PRO A 128 2.20 8.83 15.78
N PRO A 129 3.49 8.82 16.17
CA PRO A 129 4.29 7.59 16.12
C PRO A 129 3.64 6.57 17.06
N PHE A 130 3.35 5.38 16.54
CA PHE A 130 2.95 4.24 17.37
C PHE A 130 4.19 3.50 17.86
#